data_AF-A0A8T4JL82-F1
#
_entry.id   AF-A0A8T4JL82-F1
#
_cell.length_a   1.000
_cell.length_b   1.000
_cell.length_c   1.000
_cell.angle_alpha   90.00
_cell.angle_beta   90.00
_cell.angle_gamma   90.00
#
_symmetry.space_group_name_H-M   'P 1'
#
loop_
_entity.id
_entity.type
_entity.pdbx_description
1 polymer ?
#
loop_
_entity_poly.entity_id
_entity_poly.type
_entity_poly.pdbx_seq_one_letter_code
_entity_poly.pdbx_strand_id
1 'polypeptide(L)'
;MELDSFLTESKWQILKIIAKNPSSPVIISKIIKTSVAYVSQQLKILEAANIVTKKRTGAVDKGKPRSVYSISQDFVYLTILTKENPTKKKLTPNNHQKVTLNIWAIDNSDIHYYLEKLYWKLESHIKNINGIYLDSNHDKPKVIILSNNKKINDITKTFLKENNKIIDIEIMQDSKSNKIENNFYTIFESSNNSKLNMVTNNES
;
A
#
# COMPACT_ATOMS: atom_id res chain seq x y z
N MET A 1 24.80 4.38 -9.61
CA MET A 1 24.42 3.81 -8.30
C MET A 1 23.34 2.77 -8.53
N GLU A 2 23.49 1.58 -7.97
CA GLU A 2 22.44 0.55 -8.01
C GLU A 2 21.31 0.93 -7.06
N LEU A 3 20.05 0.79 -7.51
CA LEU A 3 18.87 1.18 -6.72
C LEU A 3 18.79 0.40 -5.39
N ASP A 4 19.33 -0.82 -5.38
CA ASP A 4 19.47 -1.69 -4.21
C ASP A 4 20.11 -0.97 -3.01
N SER A 5 21.08 -0.08 -3.27
CA SER A 5 21.74 0.71 -2.21
C SER A 5 20.81 1.70 -1.50
N PHE A 6 19.69 2.08 -2.13
CA PHE A 6 18.66 2.95 -1.55
C PHE A 6 17.51 2.18 -0.88
N LEU A 7 17.46 0.86 -1.05
CA LEU A 7 16.43 -0.02 -0.51
C LEU A 7 16.92 -0.85 0.70
N THR A 8 18.01 -0.41 1.34
CA THR A 8 18.47 -0.96 2.61
C THR A 8 17.41 -0.85 3.70
N GLU A 9 17.37 -1.80 4.64
CA GLU A 9 16.35 -1.87 5.70
C GLU A 9 16.09 -0.53 6.42
N SER A 10 17.14 0.21 6.80
CA SER A 10 16.96 1.49 7.50
C SER A 10 16.25 2.56 6.64
N LYS A 11 16.58 2.64 5.34
CA LYS A 11 15.90 3.54 4.39
C LYS A 11 14.49 3.03 4.09
N TRP A 12 14.31 1.71 4.00
CA TRP A 12 13.02 1.09 3.78
C TRP A 12 12.02 1.41 4.90
N GLN A 13 12.45 1.41 6.15
CA GLN A 13 11.62 1.82 7.29
C GLN A 13 11.20 3.29 7.19
N ILE A 14 12.09 4.19 6.74
CA ILE A 14 11.73 5.59 6.46
C ILE A 14 10.69 5.68 5.34
N LEU A 15 10.90 4.94 4.25
CA LEU A 15 10.00 4.89 3.09
C LEU A 15 8.60 4.40 3.49
N LYS A 16 8.50 3.34 4.33
CA LYS A 16 7.22 2.84 4.87
C LYS A 16 6.43 3.93 5.62
N ILE A 17 7.11 4.75 6.41
CA ILE A 17 6.46 5.82 7.18
C ILE A 17 5.92 6.91 6.25
N ILE A 18 6.75 7.40 5.32
CA ILE A 18 6.35 8.50 4.43
C ILE A 18 5.37 8.06 3.33
N ALA A 19 5.35 6.78 2.98
CA ALA A 19 4.37 6.21 2.06
C ALA A 19 2.95 6.20 2.67
N LYS A 20 2.85 6.01 4.00
CA LYS A 20 1.57 6.15 4.71
C LYS A 20 1.14 7.60 4.83
N ASN A 21 2.05 8.46 5.30
CA ASN A 21 1.78 9.88 5.52
C ASN A 21 3.04 10.74 5.34
N PRO A 22 2.98 11.86 4.59
CA PRO A 22 4.09 12.79 4.50
C PRO A 22 4.57 13.22 5.89
N SER A 23 5.86 13.01 6.18
CA SER A 23 6.38 13.12 7.55
C SER A 23 7.64 13.97 7.63
N SER A 24 7.84 14.63 8.78
CA SER A 24 9.06 15.39 9.06
C SER A 24 10.15 14.48 9.67
N PRO A 25 11.44 14.85 9.57
CA PRO A 25 12.54 14.09 10.17
C PRO A 25 12.36 13.84 11.68
N VAL A 26 11.73 14.79 12.40
CA VAL A 26 11.45 14.68 13.84
C VAL A 26 10.43 13.58 14.14
N ILE A 27 9.39 13.46 13.31
CA ILE A 27 8.37 12.42 13.48
C ILE A 27 8.97 11.06 13.15
N ILE A 28 9.64 10.95 12.01
CA ILE A 28 10.24 9.69 11.54
C ILE A 28 11.25 9.17 12.58
N SER A 29 12.13 10.03 13.09
CA SER A 29 13.14 9.65 14.09
C SER A 29 12.54 9.14 15.41
N LYS A 30 11.42 9.72 15.86
CA LYS A 30 10.68 9.21 17.02
C LYS A 30 10.13 7.80 16.78
N ILE A 31 9.53 7.56 15.62
CA ILE A 31 8.93 6.25 15.28
C ILE A 31 10.01 5.16 15.19
N ILE A 32 11.10 5.41 14.46
CA ILE A 32 12.17 4.42 14.27
C ILE A 32 13.22 4.43 15.40
N LYS A 33 12.99 5.22 16.46
CA LYS A 33 13.86 5.34 17.65
C LYS A 33 15.33 5.62 17.30
N THR A 34 15.57 6.65 16.49
CA THR A 34 16.94 7.08 16.09
C THR A 34 17.12 8.60 16.17
N SER A 35 18.28 9.12 15.77
CA SER A 35 18.54 10.56 15.79
C SER A 35 17.93 11.30 14.58
N VAL A 36 17.49 12.54 14.81
CA VAL A 36 17.00 13.43 13.74
C VAL A 36 18.07 13.68 12.68
N ALA A 37 19.34 13.79 13.11
CA ALA A 37 20.47 13.99 12.21
C ALA A 37 20.64 12.81 11.23
N TYR A 38 20.58 11.58 11.74
CA TYR A 38 20.66 10.38 10.90
C TYR A 38 19.52 10.35 9.87
N VAL A 39 18.27 10.53 10.30
CA VAL A 39 17.10 10.57 9.40
C VAL A 39 17.25 11.66 8.34
N SER A 40 17.70 12.85 8.75
CA SER A 40 17.91 13.97 7.81
C SER A 40 18.95 13.65 6.75
N GLN A 41 20.03 12.93 7.12
CA GLN A 41 21.03 12.48 6.16
C GLN A 41 20.45 11.45 5.18
N GLN A 42 19.70 10.45 5.68
CA GLN A 42 19.07 9.45 4.81
C GLN A 42 18.06 10.07 3.85
N LEU A 43 17.23 11.02 4.32
CA LEU A 43 16.26 11.72 3.47
C LEU A 43 16.92 12.57 2.38
N LYS A 44 18.05 13.24 2.67
CA LYS A 44 18.82 13.96 1.64
C LYS A 44 19.35 13.02 0.56
N ILE A 45 19.81 11.82 0.94
CA ILE A 45 20.29 10.81 -0.01
C ILE A 45 19.13 10.31 -0.88
N LEU A 46 17.96 10.02 -0.28
CA LEU A 46 16.77 9.61 -1.02
C LEU A 46 16.21 10.72 -1.93
N GLU A 47 16.29 11.98 -1.49
CA GLU A 47 15.89 13.17 -2.26
C GLU A 47 16.79 13.35 -3.48
N ALA A 48 18.11 13.26 -3.30
CA ALA A 48 19.08 13.30 -4.40
C ALA A 48 18.87 12.16 -5.42
N ALA A 49 18.31 11.02 -4.98
CA ALA A 49 17.95 9.90 -5.84
C ALA A 49 16.55 10.00 -6.48
N ASN A 50 15.83 11.12 -6.27
CA ASN A 50 14.45 11.33 -6.70
C ASN A 50 13.44 10.28 -6.19
N ILE A 51 13.73 9.61 -5.07
CA ILE A 51 12.82 8.66 -4.44
C ILE A 51 11.80 9.40 -3.57
N VAL A 52 12.23 10.49 -2.93
CA VAL A 52 11.38 11.34 -2.08
C VAL A 52 11.45 12.80 -2.52
N THR A 53 10.36 13.52 -2.29
CA THR A 53 10.25 14.97 -2.47
C THR A 53 10.19 15.65 -1.11
N LYS A 54 10.76 16.86 -1.04
CA LYS A 54 10.72 17.71 0.14
C LYS A 54 9.78 18.89 -0.10
N LYS A 55 8.83 19.09 0.79
CA LYS A 55 7.96 20.27 0.80
C LYS A 55 8.14 21.05 2.09
N ARG A 56 8.30 22.38 2.00
CA ARG A 56 8.22 23.25 3.18
C ARG A 56 6.75 23.43 3.55
N THR A 57 6.39 23.16 4.79
CA THR A 57 5.09 23.55 5.32
C THR A 57 5.05 25.07 5.42
N GLY A 58 3.89 25.66 5.13
CA GLY A 58 3.66 27.08 5.44
C GLY A 58 3.78 27.35 6.94
N ALA A 59 3.74 28.63 7.32
CA ALA A 59 3.61 29.05 8.73
C ALA A 59 2.18 28.78 9.21
N VAL A 60 1.80 27.50 9.35
CA VAL A 60 0.42 27.11 9.65
C VAL A 60 0.13 27.20 11.15
N ASP A 61 1.14 27.12 12.02
CA ASP A 61 1.00 27.41 13.45
C ASP A 61 2.29 28.03 13.98
N LYS A 62 2.19 28.95 14.95
CA LYS A 62 3.30 29.67 15.60
C LYS A 62 4.54 28.79 15.79
N GLY A 63 5.48 28.86 14.86
CA GLY A 63 6.63 27.95 14.84
C GLY A 63 7.38 27.98 13.51
N LYS A 64 8.70 27.74 13.60
CA LYS A 64 9.60 27.74 12.44
C LYS A 64 9.06 26.80 11.33
N PRO A 65 9.12 27.21 10.05
CA PRO A 65 8.75 26.35 8.93
C PRO A 65 9.39 24.96 9.05
N ARG A 66 8.60 23.91 8.91
CA ARG A 66 9.08 22.52 8.95
C ARG A 66 9.14 21.98 7.52
N SER A 67 10.07 21.06 7.28
CA SER A 67 10.10 20.31 6.03
C SER A 67 9.43 18.97 6.24
N VAL A 68 8.50 18.62 5.36
CA VAL A 68 7.87 17.30 5.27
C VAL A 68 8.34 16.60 4.01
N TYR A 69 8.47 15.29 4.08
CA TYR A 69 8.93 14.44 2.99
C TYR A 69 7.83 13.46 2.59
N SER A 70 7.70 13.22 1.29
CA SER A 70 6.75 12.28 0.67
C SER A 70 7.42 11.49 -0.45
N ILE A 71 6.86 10.35 -0.84
CA ILE A 71 7.32 9.61 -2.03
C ILE A 71 7.16 10.50 -3.28
N SER A 72 8.17 10.54 -4.15
CA SER A 72 8.14 11.39 -5.36
C SER A 72 7.18 10.86 -6.42
N GLN A 73 7.23 9.55 -6.64
CA GLN A 73 6.46 8.84 -7.65
C GLN A 73 6.41 7.36 -7.30
N ASP A 74 5.36 6.68 -7.77
CA ASP A 74 5.30 5.23 -7.70
C ASP A 74 6.29 4.61 -8.68
N PHE A 75 7.08 3.66 -8.21
CA PHE A 75 7.88 2.80 -9.07
C PHE A 75 7.96 1.41 -8.45
N VAL A 76 8.23 0.44 -9.31
CA VAL A 76 8.55 -0.93 -8.92
C VAL A 76 9.96 -1.21 -9.35
N TYR A 77 10.72 -1.84 -8.46
CA TYR A 77 12.02 -2.40 -8.77
C TYR A 77 11.94 -3.91 -8.72
N LEU A 78 11.95 -4.54 -9.89
CA LEU A 78 11.90 -6.00 -10.02
C LEU A 78 13.33 -6.53 -10.10
N THR A 79 13.65 -7.45 -9.20
CA THR A 79 14.86 -8.29 -9.26
C THR A 79 14.40 -9.73 -9.41
N ILE A 80 14.57 -10.27 -10.61
CA ILE A 80 14.19 -11.64 -10.98
C ILE A 80 15.48 -12.45 -11.10
N LEU A 81 15.55 -13.57 -10.38
CA LEU A 81 16.66 -14.52 -10.46
C LEU A 81 16.10 -15.90 -10.78
N THR A 82 16.07 -16.23 -12.07
CA THR A 82 15.68 -17.56 -12.57
C THR A 82 16.80 -18.13 -13.42
N LYS A 83 16.79 -19.46 -13.63
CA LYS A 83 17.87 -20.21 -14.30
C LYS A 83 18.20 -19.70 -15.72
N GLU A 84 17.26 -19.00 -16.36
CA GLU A 84 17.37 -18.62 -17.78
C GLU A 84 17.09 -17.14 -18.05
N ASN A 85 16.52 -16.41 -17.09
CA ASN A 85 16.14 -15.00 -17.30
C ASN A 85 16.39 -14.13 -16.05
N PRO A 86 17.65 -14.00 -15.60
CA PRO A 86 17.98 -13.04 -14.57
C PRO A 86 17.75 -11.61 -15.10
N THR A 87 16.88 -10.84 -14.45
CA THR A 87 16.53 -9.49 -14.89
C THR A 87 16.41 -8.54 -13.71
N LYS A 88 16.97 -7.34 -13.84
CA LYS A 88 16.69 -6.19 -12.96
C LYS A 88 16.01 -5.10 -13.76
N LYS A 89 14.84 -4.63 -13.33
CA LYS A 89 14.09 -3.58 -14.05
C LYS A 89 13.41 -2.61 -13.10
N LYS A 90 13.58 -1.32 -13.37
CA LYS A 90 12.74 -0.26 -12.81
C LYS A 90 11.60 0.05 -13.78
N LEU A 91 10.38 0.10 -13.29
CA LEU A 91 9.20 0.45 -14.08
C LEU A 91 8.21 1.29 -13.27
N THR A 92 7.39 2.06 -13.96
CA THR A 92 6.26 2.77 -13.35
C THR A 92 5.03 1.86 -13.45
N PRO A 93 4.47 1.38 -12.33
CA PRO A 93 3.38 0.41 -12.39
C PRO A 93 2.06 1.09 -12.75
N ASN A 94 1.28 0.46 -13.62
CA ASN A 94 -0.14 0.81 -13.80
C ASN A 94 -1.01 0.20 -12.67
N ASN A 95 -2.30 0.53 -12.63
CA ASN A 95 -3.18 0.04 -11.55
C ASN A 95 -3.29 -1.49 -11.50
N HIS A 96 -3.38 -2.16 -12.64
CA HIS A 96 -3.41 -3.62 -12.72
C HIS A 96 -2.14 -4.22 -12.11
N GLN A 97 -0.96 -3.73 -12.53
CA GLN A 97 0.34 -4.17 -12.03
C GLN A 97 0.49 -3.93 -10.53
N LYS A 98 0.01 -2.80 -10.01
CA LYS A 98 0.01 -2.54 -8.56
C LYS A 98 -0.79 -3.60 -7.80
N VAL A 99 -1.99 -3.92 -8.27
CA VAL A 99 -2.84 -4.93 -7.64
C VAL A 99 -2.19 -6.31 -7.69
N THR A 100 -1.66 -6.73 -8.85
CA THR A 100 -0.93 -8.00 -8.98
C THR A 100 0.25 -8.08 -8.03
N LEU A 101 1.06 -7.01 -7.94
CA LEU A 101 2.21 -6.97 -7.04
C LEU A 101 1.79 -6.98 -5.56
N ASN A 102 0.70 -6.30 -5.21
CA ASN A 102 0.15 -6.37 -3.86
C ASN A 102 -0.32 -7.79 -3.50
N ILE A 103 -0.91 -8.51 -4.47
CA ILE A 103 -1.27 -9.92 -4.29
C ILE A 103 -0.01 -10.77 -4.07
N TRP A 104 1.03 -10.59 -4.89
CA TRP A 104 2.28 -11.35 -4.78
C TRP A 104 3.09 -11.02 -3.52
N ALA A 105 2.88 -9.84 -2.93
CA ALA A 105 3.50 -9.44 -1.68
C ALA A 105 2.89 -10.13 -0.45
N ILE A 106 1.80 -10.90 -0.61
CA ILE A 106 1.19 -11.69 0.46
C ILE A 106 2.01 -12.97 0.65
N ASP A 107 2.35 -13.30 1.90
CA ASP A 107 3.25 -14.42 2.21
C ASP A 107 2.68 -15.79 1.79
N ASN A 108 1.36 -15.96 1.83
CA ASN A 108 0.70 -17.19 1.42
C ASN A 108 0.55 -17.24 -0.11
N SER A 109 1.40 -18.00 -0.79
CA SER A 109 1.35 -18.16 -2.25
C SER A 109 0.16 -18.96 -2.77
N ASP A 110 -0.42 -19.84 -1.96
CA ASP A 110 -1.48 -20.75 -2.39
C ASP A 110 -2.78 -20.00 -2.76
N ILE A 111 -2.95 -18.79 -2.22
CA ILE A 111 -4.10 -17.95 -2.50
C ILE A 111 -3.89 -16.98 -3.66
N HIS A 112 -2.65 -16.78 -4.14
CA HIS A 112 -2.33 -15.79 -5.18
C HIS A 112 -3.19 -15.97 -6.43
N TYR A 113 -3.24 -17.20 -6.96
CA TYR A 113 -4.04 -17.55 -8.13
C TYR A 113 -5.52 -17.17 -7.96
N TYR A 114 -6.09 -17.43 -6.78
CA TYR A 114 -7.50 -17.17 -6.52
C TYR A 114 -7.79 -15.67 -6.37
N LEU A 115 -6.87 -14.91 -5.75
CA LEU A 115 -6.98 -13.47 -5.63
C LEU A 115 -6.86 -12.77 -6.99
N GLU A 116 -5.94 -13.21 -7.84
CA GLU A 116 -5.81 -12.71 -9.22
C GLU A 116 -7.07 -13.00 -10.03
N LYS A 117 -7.55 -14.25 -9.97
CA LYS A 117 -8.77 -14.66 -10.68
C LYS A 117 -9.99 -13.88 -10.21
N LEU A 118 -10.11 -13.61 -8.90
CA LEU A 118 -11.14 -12.75 -8.35
C LEU A 118 -11.00 -11.32 -8.89
N TYR A 119 -9.79 -10.76 -8.85
CA TYR A 119 -9.51 -9.42 -9.36
C TYR A 119 -9.86 -9.28 -10.84
N TRP A 120 -9.50 -10.23 -11.70
CA TRP A 120 -9.87 -10.21 -13.13
C TRP A 120 -11.39 -10.20 -13.34
N LYS A 121 -12.17 -10.92 -12.53
CA LYS A 121 -13.64 -10.87 -12.58
C LYS A 121 -14.20 -9.52 -12.13
N LEU A 122 -13.49 -8.81 -11.25
CA LEU A 122 -13.90 -7.51 -10.71
C LEU A 122 -13.37 -6.32 -11.52
N GLU A 123 -12.33 -6.52 -12.35
CA GLU A 123 -11.57 -5.46 -13.02
C GLU A 123 -12.45 -4.55 -13.88
N SER A 124 -13.38 -5.13 -14.65
CA SER A 124 -14.34 -4.37 -15.48
C SER A 124 -15.28 -3.47 -14.66
N HIS A 125 -15.39 -3.72 -13.35
CA HIS A 125 -16.22 -2.98 -12.41
C HIS A 125 -15.41 -2.25 -11.33
N ILE A 126 -14.09 -2.15 -11.47
CA ILE A 126 -13.20 -1.60 -10.44
C ILE A 126 -13.54 -0.17 -10.03
N LYS A 127 -14.14 0.62 -10.93
CA LYS A 127 -14.64 1.98 -10.65
C LYS A 127 -15.74 2.03 -9.58
N ASN A 128 -16.41 0.90 -9.33
CA ASN A 128 -17.47 0.76 -8.33
C ASN A 128 -16.98 0.10 -7.03
N ILE A 129 -15.67 -0.13 -6.92
CA ILE A 129 -15.04 -0.76 -5.77
C ILE A 129 -14.17 0.30 -5.11
N ASN A 130 -14.37 0.45 -3.81
CA ASN A 130 -13.70 1.43 -2.98
C ASN A 130 -12.40 0.88 -2.39
N GLY A 131 -12.36 -0.42 -2.16
CA GLY A 131 -11.17 -1.15 -1.75
C GLY A 131 -11.40 -2.65 -1.74
N ILE A 132 -10.29 -3.38 -1.83
CA ILE A 132 -10.21 -4.83 -1.70
C ILE A 132 -9.08 -5.10 -0.72
N TYR A 133 -9.40 -5.82 0.35
CA TYR A 133 -8.50 -6.12 1.45
C TYR A 133 -8.52 -7.62 1.71
N LEU A 134 -7.41 -8.14 2.21
CA LEU A 134 -7.30 -9.52 2.67
C LEU A 134 -7.03 -9.54 4.16
N ASP A 135 -7.85 -10.29 4.88
CA ASP A 135 -7.56 -10.80 6.20
C ASP A 135 -6.99 -12.21 6.11
N SER A 136 -5.72 -12.35 6.46
CA SER A 136 -5.03 -13.64 6.51
C SER A 136 -4.94 -14.22 7.93
N ASN A 137 -5.55 -13.58 8.94
CA ASN A 137 -5.45 -14.02 10.34
C ASN A 137 -6.36 -15.21 10.68
N HIS A 138 -7.09 -15.72 9.70
CA HIS A 138 -8.00 -16.85 9.82
C HIS A 138 -7.47 -18.06 9.07
N ASP A 139 -7.77 -19.27 9.56
CA ASP A 139 -7.46 -20.54 8.87
C ASP A 139 -7.89 -20.53 7.40
N LYS A 140 -9.00 -19.83 7.13
CA LYS A 140 -9.48 -19.53 5.79
C LYS A 140 -9.38 -18.02 5.55
N PRO A 141 -8.47 -17.56 4.67
CA PRO A 141 -8.31 -16.15 4.40
C PRO A 141 -9.60 -15.52 3.87
N LYS A 142 -9.88 -14.30 4.33
CA LYS A 142 -11.13 -13.59 4.06
C LYS A 142 -10.86 -12.33 3.26
N VAL A 143 -11.45 -12.24 2.07
CA VAL A 143 -11.38 -11.05 1.22
C VAL A 143 -12.54 -10.12 1.59
N ILE A 144 -12.21 -8.89 1.96
CA ILE A 144 -13.18 -7.84 2.24
C ILE A 144 -13.23 -6.89 1.05
N ILE A 145 -14.40 -6.75 0.43
CA ILE A 145 -14.62 -5.84 -0.70
C ILE A 145 -15.54 -4.72 -0.24
N LEU A 146 -15.03 -3.49 -0.32
CA LEU A 146 -15.83 -2.29 -0.11
C LEU A 146 -16.52 -1.88 -1.40
N SER A 147 -17.84 -2.06 -1.47
CA SER A 147 -18.63 -1.63 -2.62
C SER A 147 -20.11 -1.50 -2.26
N ASN A 148 -20.76 -0.48 -2.82
CA ASN A 148 -22.21 -0.32 -2.74
C ASN A 148 -22.94 -0.88 -3.98
N ASN A 149 -22.22 -1.48 -4.94
CA ASN A 149 -22.77 -1.93 -6.21
C ASN A 149 -23.26 -3.38 -6.15
N LYS A 150 -24.55 -3.60 -6.42
CA LYS A 150 -25.18 -4.93 -6.40
C LYS A 150 -24.51 -5.93 -7.35
N LYS A 151 -24.01 -5.50 -8.52
CA LYS A 151 -23.35 -6.41 -9.48
C LYS A 151 -22.08 -7.05 -8.89
N ILE A 152 -21.35 -6.33 -8.04
CA ILE A 152 -20.17 -6.86 -7.35
C ILE A 152 -20.57 -8.02 -6.43
N ASN A 153 -21.72 -7.93 -5.77
CA ASN A 153 -22.27 -9.01 -4.96
C ASN A 153 -22.59 -10.26 -5.77
N ASP A 154 -23.16 -10.09 -6.96
CA ASP A 154 -23.49 -11.24 -7.82
C ASP A 154 -22.23 -11.93 -8.36
N ILE A 155 -21.22 -11.15 -8.76
CA ILE A 155 -19.91 -11.66 -9.22
C ILE A 155 -19.21 -12.44 -8.11
N THR A 156 -19.12 -11.87 -6.91
CA THR A 156 -18.45 -12.49 -5.76
C THR A 156 -19.17 -13.74 -5.26
N LYS A 157 -20.51 -13.76 -5.22
CA LYS A 157 -21.30 -14.96 -4.92
C LYS A 157 -21.05 -16.08 -5.92
N THR A 158 -20.97 -15.74 -7.21
CA THR A 158 -20.67 -16.72 -8.27
C THR A 158 -19.27 -17.28 -8.09
N PHE A 159 -18.29 -16.41 -7.84
CA PHE A 159 -16.91 -16.81 -7.58
C PHE A 159 -16.79 -17.70 -6.32
N LEU A 160 -17.50 -17.36 -5.24
CA LEU A 160 -17.53 -18.17 -4.02
C LEU A 160 -18.08 -19.57 -4.28
N LYS A 161 -19.16 -19.73 -5.05
CA LYS A 161 -19.69 -21.07 -5.38
C LYS A 161 -18.64 -21.97 -6.06
N GLU A 162 -17.76 -21.38 -6.86
CA GLU A 162 -16.68 -22.09 -7.57
C GLU A 162 -15.46 -22.36 -6.67
N ASN A 163 -15.18 -21.53 -5.65
CA ASN A 163 -13.88 -21.51 -4.95
C ASN A 163 -13.98 -21.42 -3.41
N ASN A 164 -15.14 -21.72 -2.81
CA ASN A 164 -15.42 -21.50 -1.38
C ASN A 164 -14.50 -22.26 -0.41
N LYS A 165 -13.68 -23.21 -0.85
CA LYS A 165 -12.80 -23.96 0.03
C LYS A 165 -11.52 -23.20 0.39
N ILE A 166 -11.10 -22.25 -0.44
CA ILE A 166 -9.78 -21.62 -0.34
C ILE A 166 -9.86 -20.23 0.29
N ILE A 167 -10.80 -19.40 -0.19
CA ILE A 167 -11.00 -18.04 0.34
C ILE A 167 -12.47 -17.80 0.67
N ASP A 168 -12.70 -16.97 1.68
CA ASP A 168 -14.02 -16.40 1.97
C ASP A 168 -14.11 -14.98 1.41
N ILE A 169 -15.33 -14.49 1.16
CA ILE A 169 -15.54 -13.13 0.64
C ILE A 169 -16.69 -12.47 1.40
N GLU A 170 -16.40 -11.30 1.97
CA GLU A 170 -17.39 -10.41 2.57
C GLU A 170 -17.45 -9.11 1.79
N ILE A 171 -18.66 -8.65 1.49
CA ILE A 171 -18.89 -7.31 0.95
C ILE A 171 -19.38 -6.40 2.07
N MET A 172 -18.69 -5.29 2.25
CA MET A 172 -19.09 -4.24 3.18
C MET A 172 -19.44 -2.96 2.41
N GLN A 173 -20.39 -2.20 2.94
CA GLN A 173 -20.68 -0.85 2.47
C GLN A 173 -19.62 0.12 2.99
N ASP A 174 -19.37 1.18 2.22
CA ASP A 174 -18.32 2.17 2.51
C ASP A 174 -18.43 2.83 3.88
N SER A 175 -19.67 3.00 4.36
CA SER A 175 -19.98 3.59 5.67
C SER A 175 -19.43 2.79 6.86
N LYS A 176 -19.03 1.53 6.65
CA LYS A 176 -18.46 0.65 7.67
C LYS A 176 -16.94 0.49 7.56
N SER A 177 -16.27 1.30 6.73
CA SER A 177 -14.82 1.26 6.50
C SER A 177 -13.96 1.46 7.75
N ASN A 178 -14.47 2.14 8.79
CA ASN A 178 -13.76 2.33 10.06
C ASN A 178 -13.44 1.02 10.82
N LYS A 179 -13.98 -0.13 10.38
CA LYS A 179 -13.66 -1.46 10.93
C LYS A 179 -12.45 -2.13 10.28
N ILE A 180 -11.85 -1.50 9.28
CA ILE A 180 -10.66 -2.05 8.62
C ILE A 180 -9.45 -1.79 9.52
N GLU A 181 -9.08 -2.80 10.32
CA GLU A 181 -7.90 -2.79 11.18
C GLU A 181 -6.59 -2.66 10.36
N ASN A 182 -5.54 -2.18 11.02
CA ASN A 182 -4.20 -2.02 10.42
C ASN A 182 -3.53 -3.35 9.97
N ASN A 183 -4.16 -4.49 10.24
CA ASN A 183 -3.60 -5.82 9.99
C ASN A 183 -4.07 -6.44 8.66
N PHE A 184 -4.87 -5.73 7.87
CA PHE A 184 -5.29 -6.22 6.56
C PHE A 184 -4.26 -5.92 5.47
N TYR A 185 -4.07 -6.85 4.54
CA TYR A 185 -3.31 -6.60 3.32
C TYR A 185 -4.18 -5.83 2.34
N THR A 186 -3.73 -4.64 1.93
CA THR A 186 -4.41 -3.87 0.88
C THR A 186 -4.09 -4.45 -0.49
N ILE A 187 -5.07 -5.04 -1.15
CA ILE A 187 -4.95 -5.53 -2.54
C ILE A 187 -5.21 -4.36 -3.49
N PHE A 188 -6.30 -3.63 -3.27
CA PHE A 188 -6.69 -2.47 -4.07
C PHE A 188 -7.32 -1.41 -3.17
N GLU A 189 -7.04 -0.14 -3.44
CA GLU A 189 -7.72 0.98 -2.80
C GLU A 189 -7.95 2.09 -3.83
N SER A 190 -9.18 2.61 -3.88
CA SER A 190 -9.52 3.73 -4.74
C SER A 190 -8.90 5.01 -4.20
N SER A 191 -8.26 5.79 -5.08
CA SER A 191 -7.61 7.06 -4.73
C SER A 191 -8.56 8.06 -4.05
N ASN A 192 -9.87 7.91 -4.23
CA ASN A 192 -10.89 8.76 -3.62
C ASN A 192 -11.03 8.58 -2.09
N ASN A 193 -10.56 7.47 -1.50
CA ASN A 193 -10.71 7.15 -0.07
C ASN A 193 -9.50 7.48 0.80
N SER A 194 -8.37 7.90 0.21
CA SER A 194 -7.15 8.28 0.95
C SER A 194 -7.33 9.40 1.98
N LYS A 195 -8.49 10.09 1.97
CA LYS A 195 -8.87 11.10 2.96
C LYS A 195 -9.35 10.54 4.31
N LEU A 196 -9.75 9.27 4.40
CA LEU A 196 -10.27 8.69 5.65
C LEU A 196 -9.19 8.48 6.72
N ASN A 197 -7.92 8.28 6.33
CA ASN A 197 -6.81 8.14 7.27
C ASN A 197 -6.23 9.48 7.79
N MET A 198 -6.77 10.63 7.36
CA MET A 198 -6.30 11.95 7.81
C MET A 198 -6.95 12.46 9.11
N VAL A 199 -8.02 11.80 9.61
CA VAL A 199 -8.83 12.35 10.71
C VAL A 199 -8.53 11.71 12.08
N THR A 200 -7.84 10.57 12.15
CA THR A 200 -7.69 9.83 13.43
C THR A 200 -6.41 10.09 14.23
N ASN A 201 -5.52 10.98 13.80
CA ASN A 201 -4.27 11.28 14.53
C ASN A 201 -4.24 12.67 15.22
N ASN A 202 -5.38 13.35 15.31
CA ASN A 202 -5.52 14.51 16.21
C ASN A 202 -6.37 14.09 17.41
N GLU A 203 -5.75 13.43 18.40
CA GLU A 203 -6.12 13.45 19.82
C GLU A 203 -5.34 12.37 20.58
N SER A 204 -4.19 12.78 21.15
CA SER A 204 -3.65 12.36 22.46
C SER A 204 -2.34 13.08 22.73
#